data_AF-A0A553KAQ0-F1
#
_entry.id   AF-A0A553KAQ0-F1
#
_cell.length_a   1.000
_cell.length_b   1.000
_cell.length_c   1.000
_cell.angle_alpha   90.00
_cell.angle_beta   90.00
_cell.angle_gamma   90.00
#
_symmetry.space_group_name_H-M   'P 1'
#
loop_
_entity.id
_entity.type
_entity.pdbx_description
1 polymer ?
#
loop_
_entity_poly.entity_id
_entity_poly.type
_entity_poly.pdbx_seq_one_letter_code
_entity_poly.pdbx_strand_id
1 'polypeptide(L)' 'MIELEQARLRLEELGLQQAALLLDAHLEAASHGQPTYLSFLNMLLDAEIAERQKRNMEVRTKLAHLPYRKTLE' A
#
# COMPACT_ATOMS: atom_id res chain seq x y z
N MET A 1 -12.17 -7.15 -17.43
CA MET A 1 -10.96 -6.29 -17.36
C MET A 1 -11.26 -4.80 -17.16
N ILE A 2 -12.51 -4.31 -17.27
CA ILE A 2 -12.83 -2.88 -17.07
C ILE A 2 -12.97 -2.51 -15.57
N GLU A 3 -13.47 -3.43 -14.74
CA GLU A 3 -13.73 -3.17 -13.32
C GLU A 3 -12.45 -2.95 -12.50
N LEU A 4 -11.37 -3.68 -12.82
CA LEU A 4 -10.07 -3.54 -12.18
C LEU A 4 -9.42 -2.20 -12.50
N GLU A 5 -9.48 -1.78 -13.77
CA GLU A 5 -8.99 -0.48 -14.21
C GLU A 5 -9.78 0.67 -13.55
N GLN A 6 -11.10 0.52 -13.43
CA GLN A 6 -11.93 1.50 -12.72
C GLN A 6 -11.61 1.58 -11.23
N ALA A 7 -11.38 0.44 -10.58
CA ALA A 7 -10.95 0.42 -9.18
C ALA A 7 -9.59 1.09 -9.00
N ARG A 8 -8.65 0.81 -9.91
CA ARG A 8 -7.32 1.44 -9.93
C ARG A 8 -7.42 2.96 -10.10
N LEU A 9 -8.19 3.44 -11.08
CA LEU A 9 -8.40 4.88 -11.29
C LEU A 9 -9.00 5.56 -10.05
N ARG A 10 -10.01 4.95 -9.42
CA ARG A 10 -10.60 5.49 -8.19
C ARG A 10 -9.60 5.53 -7.03
N LEU A 11 -8.74 4.51 -6.90
CA LEU A 11 -7.67 4.50 -5.90
C LEU A 11 -6.66 5.63 -6.18
N GLU A 12 -6.30 5.86 -7.44
CA GLU A 12 -5.43 6.96 -7.85
C GLU A 12 -6.07 8.33 -7.57
N GLU A 13 -7.36 8.51 -7.87
CA GLU A 13 -8.11 9.74 -7.56
C GLU A 13 -8.19 10.03 -6.04
N LEU A 14 -8.21 8.98 -5.21
CA LEU A 14 -8.16 9.10 -3.75
C LEU A 14 -6.74 9.34 -3.20
N GLY A 15 -5.72 9.39 -4.07
CA GLY A 15 -4.32 9.54 -3.67
C GLY A 15 -3.74 8.28 -3.02
N LEU A 16 -4.34 7.12 -3.30
CA LEU A 16 -3.90 5.79 -2.86
C LEU A 16 -3.11 5.12 -4.00
N GLN A 17 -2.00 5.76 -4.39
CA GLN A 17 -1.20 5.32 -5.54
C GLN A 17 -0.54 3.95 -5.34
N GLN A 18 -0.10 3.65 -4.12
CA GLN A 18 0.54 2.37 -3.83
C GLN A 18 -0.49 1.24 -3.78
N ALA A 19 -1.67 1.50 -3.20
CA ALA A 19 -2.79 0.57 -3.26
C ALA A 19 -3.22 0.30 -4.71
N ALA A 20 -3.29 1.33 -5.55
CA ALA A 20 -3.59 1.20 -6.98
C ALA A 20 -2.56 0.33 -7.73
N LEU A 21 -1.26 0.52 -7.42
CA LEU A 21 -0.17 -0.24 -8.01
C LEU A 21 -0.20 -1.73 -7.59
N LEU A 22 -0.50 -1.99 -6.33
CA LEU A 22 -0.48 -3.33 -5.75
C LEU A 22 -1.82 -4.07 -5.86
N LEU A 23 -2.86 -3.43 -6.41
CA LEU A 23 -4.21 -3.98 -6.52
C LEU A 23 -4.22 -5.36 -7.21
N ASP A 24 -3.47 -5.49 -8.31
CA ASP A 24 -3.39 -6.74 -9.09
C ASP A 24 -2.75 -7.86 -8.27
N ALA A 25 -1.61 -7.58 -7.64
CA ALA A 25 -0.91 -8.51 -6.76
C ALA A 25 -1.76 -8.93 -5.55
N HIS A 26 -2.54 -8.01 -4.97
CA HIS A 26 -3.46 -8.32 -3.88
C HIS A 26 -4.62 -9.20 -4.34
N LEU A 27 -5.14 -9.01 -5.55
CA LEU A 27 -6.20 -9.85 -6.12
C LEU A 27 -5.70 -11.25 -6.47
N GLU A 28 -4.47 -11.37 -6.98
CA GLU A 28 -3.81 -12.65 -7.16
C GLU A 28 -3.61 -13.37 -5.81
N ALA A 29 -3.09 -12.66 -4.79
CA ALA A 29 -2.90 -13.23 -3.46
C ALA A 29 -4.23 -13.63 -2.81
N ALA A 30 -5.28 -12.82 -2.98
CA ALA A 30 -6.62 -13.13 -2.50
C ALA A 30 -7.25 -14.32 -3.21
N SER A 31 -6.99 -14.49 -4.50
CA SER A 31 -7.45 -15.66 -5.26
C SER A 31 -6.83 -16.96 -4.74
N HIS A 32 -5.58 -16.92 -4.27
CA HIS A 32 -4.90 -18.08 -3.70
C HIS A 32 -5.27 -18.36 -2.24
N GLY A 33 -5.47 -17.32 -1.44
CA GLY A 33 -5.67 -17.44 0.01
C GLY A 33 -7.11 -17.45 0.50
N GLN A 34 -8.08 -17.12 -0.37
CA GLN A 34 -9.50 -16.90 0.00
C GLN A 34 -9.67 -16.03 1.26
N PRO A 35 -8.98 -14.88 1.38
CA PRO A 35 -9.14 -14.01 2.53
C PRO A 35 -10.56 -13.44 2.55
N THR A 36 -11.04 -13.11 3.75
CA THR A 36 -12.28 -12.34 3.87
C THR A 36 -12.13 -10.99 3.17
N TYR A 37 -13.23 -10.43 2.67
CA TYR A 37 -13.24 -9.10 2.05
C TYR A 37 -12.61 -8.03 2.96
N LEU A 38 -12.86 -8.13 4.27
CA LEU A 38 -12.25 -7.28 5.30
C LEU A 38 -10.72 -7.43 5.37
N SER A 39 -10.21 -8.64 5.24
CA SER A 39 -8.76 -8.89 5.27
C SER A 39 -8.09 -8.37 4.01
N PHE A 40 -8.72 -8.52 2.84
CA PHE A 40 -8.25 -7.93 1.59
C PHE A 40 -8.21 -6.39 1.67
N LEU A 41 -9.29 -5.77 2.15
CA LEU A 41 -9.37 -4.32 2.28
C LEU A 41 -8.32 -3.78 3.25
N ASN A 42 -8.12 -4.44 4.39
CA ASN A 42 -7.08 -4.05 5.34
C ASN A 42 -5.68 -4.19 4.71
N MET A 43 -5.40 -5.27 3.99
CA MET A 43 -4.10 -5.48 3.36
C MET A 43 -3.79 -4.40 2.31
N LEU A 44 -4.81 -3.99 1.53
CA LEU A 44 -4.70 -2.92 0.54
C LEU A 44 -4.39 -1.56 1.21
N LEU A 45 -5.11 -1.23 2.29
CA LEU A 45 -4.90 0.02 3.03
C LEU A 45 -3.57 0.03 3.78
N ASP A 46 -3.16 -1.10 4.33
CA ASP A 46 -1.90 -1.26 5.05
C ASP A 46 -0.71 -1.02 4.12
N ALA A 47 -0.76 -1.53 2.88
CA ALA A 47 0.28 -1.30 1.88
C ALA A 47 0.47 0.20 1.54
N GLU A 48 -0.63 0.96 1.45
CA GLU A 48 -0.57 2.40 1.25
C GLU A 48 -0.04 3.14 2.48
N ILE A 49 -0.49 2.75 3.68
CA ILE A 49 -0.01 3.35 4.93
C ILE A 49 1.48 3.07 5.11
N ALA A 50 1.93 1.85 4.84
CA ALA A 50 3.33 1.44 4.93
C ALA A 50 4.21 2.24 3.95
N GLU A 51 3.77 2.43 2.70
CA GLU A 51 4.50 3.25 1.73
C GLU A 51 4.50 4.74 2.12
N ARG A 52 3.39 5.26 2.62
CA ARG A 52 3.34 6.63 3.17
C ARG A 52 4.28 6.78 4.37
N GLN A 53 4.30 5.83 5.29
CA GLN A 53 5.23 5.85 6.43
C GLN A 53 6.67 5.73 5.97
N LYS A 54 6.97 4.86 5.01
CA LYS A 54 8.30 4.70 4.43
C LYS A 54 8.76 5.98 3.74
N ARG A 55 7.94 6.61 2.89
CA ARG A 55 8.23 7.92 2.28
C ARG A 55 8.43 9.01 3.34
N ASN A 56 7.58 9.06 4.37
CA ASN A 56 7.69 10.07 5.43
C ASN A 56 8.95 9.86 6.27
N MET A 57 9.32 8.59 6.50
CA MET A 57 10.56 8.20 7.17
C MET A 57 11.78 8.54 6.32
N GLU A 58 11.78 8.23 5.01
CA GLU A 58 12.86 8.58 4.09
C GLU A 58 13.05 10.10 3.95
N VAL A 59 11.97 10.86 3.88
CA VAL A 59 12.02 12.34 3.83
C VAL A 59 12.59 12.89 5.15
N ARG A 60 12.15 12.37 6.30
CA ARG A 60 12.71 12.75 7.62
C ARG A 60 14.16 12.32 7.78
N THR A 61 14.56 11.16 7.27
CA THR A 61 15.94 10.67 7.34
C THR A 61 16.88 11.45 6.41
N LYS A 62 16.44 11.82 5.19
CA LYS A 62 17.22 12.64 4.25
C LYS A 62 17.41 14.08 4.74
N LEU A 63 16.42 14.65 5.42
CA LEU A 63 16.54 15.98 6.05
C LEU A 63 17.36 15.97 7.34
N ALA A 64 17.45 14.83 8.03
CA ALA A 64 18.07 14.75 9.36
C ALA A 64 19.53 14.26 9.39
N HIS A 65 20.12 13.80 8.27
CA HIS A 65 21.52 13.33 8.23
C HIS A 65 21.91 12.41 9.42
N LEU A 66 20.97 11.59 9.90
CA LEU A 66 21.14 10.81 11.14
C LEU A 66 21.07 9.30 10.87
N PRO A 67 22.13 8.54 11.19
CA PRO A 67 22.15 7.11 11.00
C PRO A 67 21.47 6.47 12.21
N TYR A 68 20.19 6.12 12.12
CA TYR A 68 19.70 5.01 12.95
C TYR A 68 18.35 4.48 12.46
N ARG A 69 18.39 3.25 11.94
CA ARG A 69 17.24 2.36 11.92
C ARG A 69 16.91 2.00 13.36
N LYS A 70 15.75 2.42 13.85
CA LYS A 70 15.08 1.69 14.93
C LYS A 70 13.91 0.94 14.31
N THR A 71 14.16 -0.32 13.99
CA THR A 71 13.13 -1.36 13.95
C THR A 71 12.47 -1.37 15.33
N LEU A 72 11.20 -1.00 15.40
CA LEU A 72 10.39 -1.25 16.58
C LEU A 72 9.73 -2.62 16.41
N GLU A 73 9.88 -3.37 17.50
CA GLU A 73 9.49 -4.76 17.77
C GLU A 73 7.98 -5.02 17.67
#